data_AF-A0A960XJ05-F1
#
_entry.id   AF-A0A960XJ05-F1
#
_cell.length_a   1.000
_cell.length_b   1.000
_cell.length_c   1.000
_cell.angle_alpha   90.00
_cell.angle_beta   90.00
_cell.angle_gamma   90.00
#
_symmetry.space_group_name_H-M   'P 1'
#
loop_
_entity.id
_entity.type
_entity.pdbx_description
1 polymer ?
#
loop_
_entity_poly.entity_id
_entity_poly.type
_entity_poly.pdbx_seq_one_letter_code
_entity_poly.pdbx_strand_id
1 'polypeptide(L)' 'MHSKELASLITFHRKRAGLSQTELARHASVSRYVVQSLESATGNTTWKSLEAVLEVLNLHLEPKGPLVDEWRRKFEDES' A
#
# COMPACT_ATOMS: atom_id res chain seq x y z
N MET A 1 -5.07 -11.21 2.13
CA MET A 1 -3.69 -10.74 2.19
C MET A 1 -3.38 -10.33 3.61
N HIS A 2 -2.36 -10.93 4.22
CA HIS A 2 -1.87 -10.60 5.55
C HIS A 2 -0.80 -9.50 5.49
N SER A 3 -0.51 -8.84 6.61
CA SER A 3 0.44 -7.71 6.68
C SER A 3 1.84 -8.06 6.16
N LYS A 4 2.33 -9.28 6.41
CA LYS A 4 3.63 -9.76 5.91
C LYS A 4 3.67 -9.91 4.39
N GLU A 5 2.56 -10.33 3.78
CA GLU A 5 2.47 -10.47 2.31
C GLU A 5 2.49 -9.09 1.65
N LEU A 6 1.75 -8.12 2.19
CA LEU A 6 1.77 -6.73 1.74
C LEU A 6 3.17 -6.09 1.89
N ALA A 7 3.82 -6.31 3.02
CA ALA A 7 5.18 -5.83 3.26
C ALA A 7 6.20 -6.41 2.26
N SER A 8 6.08 -7.71 1.96
CA SER A 8 6.88 -8.38 0.95
C SER A 8 6.61 -7.83 -0.45
N LEU A 9 5.35 -7.59 -0.81
CA LEU A 9 4.93 -6.99 -2.07
C LEU A 9 5.52 -5.59 -2.26
N ILE A 10 5.38 -4.71 -1.25
CA ILE A 10 5.95 -3.35 -1.27
C ILE A 10 7.47 -3.42 -1.46
N THR A 11 8.15 -4.29 -0.70
CA THR A 11 9.61 -4.47 -0.80
C THR A 11 10.02 -4.93 -2.20
N PHE A 12 9.29 -5.89 -2.77
CA PHE A 12 9.55 -6.43 -4.10
C PHE A 12 9.43 -5.33 -5.17
N HIS A 13 8.32 -4.59 -5.18
CA HIS A 13 8.07 -3.53 -6.16
C HIS A 13 9.08 -2.38 -6.04
N ARG A 14 9.39 -1.91 -4.82
CA ARG A 14 10.39 -0.87 -4.60
C ARG A 14 11.76 -1.29 -5.17
N LYS A 15 12.22 -2.50 -4.83
CA LYS A 15 13.50 -3.02 -5.31
C LYS A 15 13.51 -3.17 -6.83
N ARG A 16 12.41 -3.63 -7.43
CA ARG A 16 12.28 -3.79 -8.88
C ARG A 16 12.29 -2.44 -9.61
N ALA A 17 11.77 -1.40 -8.98
CA ALA A 17 11.84 -0.02 -9.45
C ALA A 17 13.21 0.66 -9.24
N GLY A 18 14.17 -0.01 -8.58
CA GLY A 18 15.51 0.54 -8.33
C GLY A 18 15.55 1.64 -7.27
N LEU A 19 14.48 1.81 -6.49
CA LEU A 19 14.39 2.86 -5.47
C LEU A 19 14.97 2.39 -4.15
N SER A 20 15.70 3.25 -3.45
CA SER A 20 15.97 3.12 -2.01
C SER A 20 14.70 3.44 -1.19
N GLN A 21 14.70 3.08 0.09
CA GLN A 21 13.60 3.44 1.00
C GLN A 21 13.42 4.97 1.11
N THR A 22 14.53 5.72 1.08
CA THR A 22 14.51 7.19 1.15
C THR A 22 13.90 7.79 -0.11
N GLU A 23 14.22 7.25 -1.29
CA GLU A 23 13.65 7.72 -2.56
C GLU A 23 12.14 7.45 -2.62
N LEU A 24 11.71 6.22 -2.30
CA LEU A 24 10.28 5.91 -2.21
C LEU A 24 9.55 6.84 -1.23
N ALA A 25 10.13 7.05 -0.05
CA ALA A 25 9.56 7.93 0.96
C ALA A 25 9.41 9.38 0.44
N ARG A 26 10.44 9.87 -0.26
CA ARG A 26 10.42 11.21 -0.88
C ARG A 26 9.32 11.33 -1.95
N HIS A 27 9.18 10.33 -2.82
CA HIS A 27 8.12 10.31 -3.84
C HIS A 27 6.72 10.25 -3.23
N ALA A 28 6.55 9.49 -2.16
CA ALA A 28 5.27 9.34 -1.46
C ALA A 28 5.00 10.48 -0.44
N SER A 29 5.92 11.46 -0.31
CA SER A 29 5.84 12.54 0.69
C SER A 29 5.64 12.04 2.13
N VAL A 30 6.33 10.94 2.49
CA VAL A 30 6.35 10.35 3.83
C VAL A 30 7.76 10.28 4.39
N SER A 31 7.91 9.93 5.67
CA SER A 31 9.23 9.70 6.25
C SER A 31 9.81 8.36 5.81
N ARG A 32 11.13 8.23 5.77
CA ARG A 32 11.80 6.94 5.53
C ARG A 32 11.35 5.86 6.52
N TYR A 33 11.09 6.24 7.77
CA TYR A 33 10.62 5.32 8.81
C TYR A 33 9.28 4.67 8.45
N VAL A 34 8.36 5.43 7.85
CA VAL A 34 7.08 4.89 7.34
C VAL A 34 7.32 3.76 6.33
N VAL A 35 8.19 3.99 5.34
CA VAL A 35 8.52 2.95 4.34
C VAL A 35 9.15 1.74 5.00
N GLN A 36 10.09 1.95 5.94
CA GLN A 36 10.71 0.86 6.69
C GLN A 36 9.68 0.03 7.47
N SER A 37 8.78 0.69 8.20
CA SER A 37 7.71 0.06 8.97
C SER A 37 6.75 -0.75 8.10
N LEU A 38 6.37 -0.21 6.94
CA LEU A 38 5.57 -0.92 5.94
C LEU A 38 6.29 -2.18 5.43
N GLU A 39 7.58 -2.08 5.09
CA GLU A 39 8.38 -3.22 4.60
C GLU A 39 8.68 -4.28 5.65
N SER A 40 8.67 -3.94 6.95
CA SER A 40 8.83 -4.90 8.03
C SER A 40 7.52 -5.43 8.61
N ALA A 41 6.37 -4.96 8.12
CA ALA A 41 5.05 -5.22 8.71
C ALA A 41 4.98 -4.87 10.22
N THR A 42 5.62 -3.77 10.62
CA THR A 42 5.67 -3.30 12.01
C THR A 42 5.22 -1.86 12.15
N GLY A 43 4.95 -1.44 13.39
CA GLY A 43 4.58 -0.06 13.72
C GLY A 43 3.13 0.30 13.37
N ASN A 44 2.79 1.56 13.57
CA ASN A 44 1.44 2.11 13.39
C ASN A 44 1.42 3.11 12.23
N THR A 45 1.53 2.60 11.00
CA THR A 45 1.44 3.43 9.79
C THR A 45 -0.02 3.76 9.48
N THR A 46 -0.31 5.00 9.14
CA THR A 46 -1.68 5.44 8.79
C THR A 46 -2.10 4.92 7.41
N TRP A 47 -3.41 4.81 7.20
CA TRP A 47 -3.97 4.43 5.89
C TRP A 47 -3.51 5.37 4.77
N LYS A 48 -3.54 6.69 5.01
CA LYS A 48 -3.07 7.71 4.07
C LYS A 48 -1.61 7.48 3.65
N SER A 49 -0.74 7.13 4.60
CA SER A 49 0.67 6.86 4.30
C SER A 49 0.86 5.57 3.50
N LEU A 50 0.06 4.54 3.78
CA LEU A 50 0.06 3.32 2.97
C LEU A 50 -0.39 3.62 1.54
N GLU A 51 -1.51 4.33 1.35
CA GLU A 51 -2.03 4.70 0.03
C GLU A 51 -1.01 5.48 -0.79
N ALA A 52 -0.38 6.50 -0.21
CA ALA A 52 0.64 7.30 -0.89
C ALA A 52 1.85 6.46 -1.34
N VAL A 53 2.26 5.47 -0.55
CA VAL A 53 3.35 4.54 -0.91
C VAL A 53 2.91 3.59 -2.03
N LEU A 54 1.68 3.08 -1.98
CA LEU A 54 1.14 2.20 -3.01
C LEU A 54 0.99 2.93 -4.34
N GLU A 55 0.53 4.17 -4.33
CA GLU A 55 0.39 5.02 -5.51
C GLU A 55 1.72 5.20 -6.25
N VAL A 56 2.81 5.52 -5.53
CA VAL A 56 4.15 5.64 -6.14
C VAL A 56 4.64 4.31 -6.74
N LEU A 57 4.24 3.18 -6.16
CA LEU A 57 4.58 1.85 -6.66
C LEU A 57 3.62 1.35 -7.74
N ASN A 58 2.64 2.15 -8.17
CA ASN A 58 1.55 1.78 -9.08
C ASN A 58 0.81 0.51 -8.61
N LEU A 59 0.51 0.45 -7.32
CA LEU A 59 -0.22 -0.65 -6.68
C LEU A 59 -1.59 -0.16 -6.19
N HIS A 60 -2.59 -1.01 -6.33
CA HIS A 60 -3.94 -0.80 -5.81
C HIS A 60 -4.38 -2.00 -4.99
N LEU A 61 -5.11 -1.75 -3.90
CA LEU A 61 -5.72 -2.80 -3.09
C LEU A 61 -7.12 -3.09 -3.61
N GLU A 62 -7.36 -4.33 -4.00
CA GLU A 62 -8.68 -4.77 -4.43
C GLU A 62 -9.36 -5.60 -3.33
N PRO A 63 -10.58 -5.24 -2.92
CA PRO A 63 -11.34 -6.07 -2.01
C PRO A 63 -11.69 -7.40 -2.68
N LYS A 64 -11.56 -8.50 -1.94
CA LYS A 64 -11.97 -9.84 -2.36
C LYS A 64 -12.74 -10.52 -1.23
N GLY A 65 -13.91 -11.06 -1.54
CA GLY A 65 -14.78 -11.70 -0.56
C GLY A 65 -16.19 -11.97 -1.13
N PRO A 66 -17.00 -12.78 -0.43
CA PRO A 66 -18.29 -13.27 -0.93
C PRO A 66 -19.33 -12.16 -1.18
N LEU A 67 -19.19 -11.01 -0.51
CA LEU A 67 -20.13 -9.89 -0.62
C LEU A 67 -19.56 -8.69 -1.38
N VAL A 68 -18.38 -8.82 -1.99
CA VAL A 68 -17.72 -7.69 -2.68
C VAL A 68 -18.55 -7.21 -3.86
N ASP A 69 -19.17 -8.10 -4.63
CA ASP A 69 -19.99 -7.72 -5.79
C ASP A 69 -21.31 -7.04 -5.38
N GLU A 70 -21.87 -7.40 -4.22
CA GLU A 70 -23.02 -6.69 -3.68
C GLU A 70 -22.63 -5.30 -3.17
N TRP A 71 -21.52 -5.21 -2.42
CA TRP A 71 -21.00 -3.95 -1.92
C TRP A 71 -20.60 -2.99 -3.05
N ARG A 72 -19.93 -3.46 -4.10
CA ARG A 72 -19.53 -2.65 -5.26
C ARG A 72 -20.72 -2.01 -5.95
N ARG A 73 -21.78 -2.79 -6.22
CA ARG A 73 -23.02 -2.26 -6.83
C ARG A 73 -23.63 -1.13 -5.99
N LYS A 74 -23.77 -1.35 -4.68
CA LYS A 74 -24.28 -0.31 -3.76
C LYS A 74 -23.39 0.93 -3.75
N PHE A 75 -22.07 0.76 -3.74
CA PHE A 75 -21.13 1.87 -3.70
C PHE A 75 -21.14 2.69 -5.00
N GLU A 76 -21.23 2.03 -6.16
CA GLU A 76 -21.32 2.69 -7.48
C GLU A 76 -22.65 3.42 -7.67
N ASP A 77 -23.75 2.90 -7.13
CA ASP A 77 -25.08 3.55 -7.21
C ASP A 77 -25.20 4.78 -6.29
N GLU A 78 -24.37 4.88 -5.23
CA GLU A 78 -24.36 5.96 -4.23
C GLU A 78 -23.32 7.06 -4.49
N SER A 79 -22.39 6.87 -5.44
CA SER A 79 -21.28 7.79 -5.76
C SER A 79 -21.57 8.67 -6.97
#